data_AF-A0A418N2L9-F1
#
_entry.id   AF-A0A418N2L9-F1
#
_cell.length_a   1.000
_cell.length_b   1.000
_cell.length_c   1.000
_cell.angle_alpha   90.00
_cell.angle_beta   90.00
_cell.angle_gamma   90.00
#
_symmetry.space_group_name_H-M   'P 1'
#
loop_
_entity.id
_entity.type
_entity.pdbx_description
1 polymer ?
#
loop_
_entity_poly.entity_id
_entity_poly.type
_entity_poly.pdbx_seq_one_letter_code
_entity_poly.pdbx_strand_id
1 'polypeptide(L)'
;MNFTIIIAILAILGYILPKLVKFGESAPSKPKGEWHYRVRFAKLNKELYEKATEEERLELLYYFAQKIRKSDDYGITSLQEMPEPLKTFYFIDCLEKEVNNGGFLQFFTNSTGRYTEETIDSLAKIGADFNKSLILSAVKILEKHNVSPESLGNQLDNHDLHEIFPIGELYQNEALMNEMYEIDKQFYKSDEYLWKLSLTYFEENNQDLWPKLEEQYRN
;
A
#
# COMPACT_ATOMS: atom_id res chain seq x y z
N MET A 1 28.49 -50.56 17.67
CA MET A 1 28.68 -50.13 16.27
C MET A 1 29.61 -48.93 16.27
N ASN A 2 30.79 -49.00 15.65
CA ASN A 2 31.78 -47.93 15.73
C ASN A 2 31.26 -46.64 15.06
N PHE A 3 31.42 -45.49 15.72
CA PHE A 3 31.03 -44.18 15.18
C PHE A 3 31.59 -43.91 13.78
N THR A 4 32.78 -44.42 13.49
CA THR A 4 33.43 -44.37 12.17
C THR A 4 32.63 -45.09 11.08
N ILE A 5 31.97 -46.20 11.43
CA ILE A 5 31.12 -46.95 10.48
C ILE A 5 29.85 -46.16 10.20
N ILE A 6 29.28 -45.49 11.21
CA ILE A 6 28.08 -44.64 11.04
C ILE A 6 28.38 -43.44 10.14
N ILE A 7 29.52 -42.77 10.35
CA ILE A 7 29.96 -41.64 9.53
C ILE A 7 30.20 -42.08 8.08
N ALA A 8 30.84 -43.24 7.88
CA ALA A 8 31.05 -43.80 6.54
C ALA A 8 29.72 -44.11 5.84
N ILE A 9 28.75 -44.69 6.55
CA ILE A 9 27.40 -44.98 6.01
C ILE A 9 26.68 -43.68 5.64
N LEU A 10 26.73 -42.64 6.51
CA LEU A 10 26.10 -41.35 6.23
C LEU A 10 26.73 -40.63 5.04
N ALA A 11 28.06 -40.70 4.88
CA ALA A 11 28.76 -40.13 3.74
C ALA A 11 28.39 -40.86 2.43
N ILE A 12 28.33 -42.19 2.47
CA ILE A 12 27.89 -43.01 1.33
C ILE A 12 26.44 -42.72 0.99
N LEU A 13 25.55 -42.64 1.98
CA LEU A 13 24.15 -42.28 1.78
C LEU A 13 24.02 -40.87 1.20
N GLY A 14 24.71 -39.87 1.74
CA GLY A 14 24.70 -38.50 1.21
C GLY A 14 25.20 -38.39 -0.24
N TYR A 15 26.11 -39.28 -0.66
CA TYR A 15 26.59 -39.35 -2.04
C TYR A 15 25.66 -40.12 -2.98
N ILE A 16 25.02 -41.18 -2.49
CA ILE A 16 24.18 -42.09 -3.29
C ILE A 16 22.73 -41.60 -3.39
N LEU A 17 22.16 -41.04 -2.31
CA LEU A 17 20.77 -40.56 -2.27
C LEU A 17 20.43 -39.57 -3.40
N PRO A 18 21.24 -38.53 -3.69
CA PRO A 18 20.97 -37.62 -4.81
C PRO A 18 21.04 -38.26 -6.19
N LYS A 19 21.69 -39.42 -6.32
CA LYS A 19 21.82 -40.17 -7.58
C LYS A 19 20.72 -41.22 -7.75
N LEU A 20 20.19 -41.76 -6.65
CA LEU A 20 19.09 -42.74 -6.65
C LEU A 20 17.71 -42.07 -6.58
N VAL A 21 17.63 -40.91 -5.95
CA VAL A 21 16.40 -40.10 -5.87
C VAL A 21 16.54 -38.96 -6.85
N LYS A 22 15.72 -38.96 -7.91
CA LYS A 22 15.44 -37.74 -8.66
C LYS A 22 14.67 -36.83 -7.72
N PHE A 23 15.37 -36.02 -6.94
CA PHE A 23 14.77 -34.82 -6.39
C PHE A 23 14.26 -34.05 -7.60
N GLY A 24 12.94 -34.03 -7.80
CA GLY A 24 12.34 -33.29 -8.90
C GLY A 24 12.93 -31.88 -8.86
N GLU A 25 13.38 -31.38 -10.02
CA GLU A 25 13.88 -30.02 -10.09
C GLU A 25 12.86 -29.12 -9.38
N SER A 26 13.33 -28.30 -8.44
CA SER A 26 12.47 -27.30 -7.83
C SER A 26 11.80 -26.54 -8.96
N ALA A 27 10.47 -26.48 -8.97
CA ALA A 27 9.73 -25.78 -10.01
C ALA A 27 10.39 -24.40 -10.22
N PRO A 28 10.70 -24.01 -11.47
CA PRO A 28 11.35 -22.73 -11.72
C PRO A 28 10.52 -21.62 -11.06
N SER A 29 11.18 -20.75 -10.30
CA SER A 29 10.49 -19.64 -9.66
C SER A 29 9.74 -18.85 -10.73
N LYS A 30 8.44 -18.61 -10.53
CA LYS A 30 7.66 -17.80 -11.48
C LYS A 30 8.40 -16.47 -11.73
N PRO A 31 8.56 -16.02 -12.98
CA PRO A 31 9.19 -14.75 -13.28
C PRO A 31 8.44 -13.65 -12.54
N LYS A 32 9.17 -12.88 -11.74
CA LYS A 32 8.60 -11.76 -11.00
C LYS A 32 8.61 -10.52 -11.89
N GLY A 33 7.52 -9.76 -11.88
CA GLY A 33 7.40 -8.53 -12.66
C GLY A 33 8.29 -7.40 -12.14
N GLU A 34 8.43 -6.34 -12.93
CA GLU A 34 9.23 -5.14 -12.62
C GLU A 34 8.91 -4.55 -11.25
N TRP A 35 7.61 -4.44 -10.92
CA TRP A 35 7.13 -3.93 -9.63
C TRP A 35 7.75 -4.66 -8.44
N HIS A 36 7.91 -5.99 -8.53
CA HIS A 36 8.53 -6.76 -7.45
C HIS A 36 9.95 -6.28 -7.15
N TYR A 37 10.73 -6.02 -8.20
CA TYR A 37 12.12 -5.61 -8.05
C TYR A 37 12.23 -4.17 -7.58
N ARG A 38 11.39 -3.26 -8.10
CA ARG A 38 11.34 -1.87 -7.64
C ARG A 38 11.03 -1.77 -6.15
N VAL A 39 10.01 -2.48 -5.67
CA VAL A 39 9.66 -2.50 -4.24
C VAL A 39 10.74 -3.19 -3.41
N ARG A 40 11.21 -4.38 -3.82
CA ARG A 40 12.21 -5.14 -3.05
C ARG A 40 13.50 -4.36 -2.85
N PHE A 41 13.96 -3.68 -3.89
CA PHE A 41 15.21 -2.94 -3.89
C PHE A 41 15.04 -1.44 -3.64
N ALA A 42 13.83 -0.99 -3.26
CA ALA A 42 13.59 0.40 -2.91
C ALA A 42 14.52 0.85 -1.78
N LYS A 43 15.11 2.02 -1.94
CA LYS A 43 15.98 2.67 -0.98
C LYS A 43 15.55 4.12 -0.85
N LEU A 44 15.46 4.60 0.39
CA LEU A 44 15.19 5.99 0.70
C LEU A 44 16.26 6.44 1.69
N ASN A 45 17.16 7.31 1.24
CA ASN A 45 18.16 7.94 2.07
C ASN A 45 18.37 9.38 1.60
N LYS A 46 19.04 10.17 2.43
CA LYS A 46 19.22 11.60 2.22
C LYS A 46 19.91 11.91 0.88
N GLU A 47 20.99 11.20 0.56
CA GLU A 47 21.77 11.44 -0.66
C GLU A 47 20.94 11.18 -1.94
N LEU A 48 20.20 10.07 -1.99
CA LEU A 48 19.33 9.74 -3.12
C LEU A 48 18.23 10.78 -3.28
N TYR A 49 17.61 11.17 -2.17
CA TYR A 49 16.48 12.10 -2.18
C TYR A 49 16.89 13.52 -2.59
N GLU A 50 18.01 14.03 -2.07
CA GLU A 50 18.50 15.38 -2.39
C GLU A 50 18.96 15.52 -3.84
N LYS A 51 19.47 14.43 -4.46
CA LYS A 51 19.90 14.41 -5.86
C LYS A 51 18.76 14.18 -6.86
N ALA A 52 17.64 13.66 -6.38
CA ALA A 52 16.48 13.31 -7.21
C ALA A 52 15.70 14.56 -7.65
N THR A 53 15.10 14.47 -8.84
CA THR A 53 14.04 15.38 -9.29
C THR A 53 12.77 15.21 -8.44
N GLU A 54 11.79 16.11 -8.60
CA GLU A 54 10.51 16.03 -7.89
C GLU A 54 9.77 14.71 -8.19
N GLU A 55 9.70 14.30 -9.45
CA GLU A 55 9.10 13.03 -9.89
C GLU A 55 9.84 11.83 -9.29
N GLU A 56 11.17 11.86 -9.33
CA GLU A 56 12.00 10.79 -8.75
C GLU A 56 11.84 10.71 -7.22
N ARG A 57 11.66 11.84 -6.53
CA ARG A 57 11.35 11.86 -5.09
C ARG A 57 10.02 11.17 -4.81
N LEU A 58 8.98 11.46 -5.58
CA LEU A 58 7.69 10.78 -5.46
C LEU A 58 7.84 9.26 -5.65
N GLU A 59 8.61 8.82 -6.66
CA GLU A 59 8.89 7.40 -6.87
C GLU A 59 9.64 6.78 -5.67
N LEU A 60 10.67 7.45 -5.15
CA LEU A 60 11.43 6.97 -4.00
C LEU A 60 10.52 6.80 -2.78
N LEU A 61 9.67 7.79 -2.48
CA LEU A 61 8.70 7.71 -1.38
C LEU A 61 7.69 6.58 -1.60
N TYR A 62 7.11 6.50 -2.80
CA TYR A 62 6.14 5.47 -3.15
C TYR A 62 6.71 4.05 -3.01
N TYR A 63 7.82 3.74 -3.70
CA TYR A 63 8.37 2.38 -3.67
C TYR A 63 8.89 2.00 -2.28
N PHE A 64 9.42 2.96 -1.53
CA PHE A 64 9.89 2.69 -0.18
C PHE A 64 8.76 2.50 0.83
N ALA A 65 7.67 3.28 0.74
CA ALA A 65 6.45 3.02 1.52
C ALA A 65 5.90 1.63 1.20
N GLN A 66 5.82 1.25 -0.07
CA GLN A 66 5.39 -0.10 -0.48
C GLN A 66 6.33 -1.21 0.04
N LYS A 67 7.64 -0.95 0.11
CA LYS A 67 8.62 -1.89 0.70
C LYS A 67 8.33 -2.14 2.18
N ILE A 68 8.03 -1.07 2.92
CA ILE A 68 7.62 -1.17 4.34
C ILE A 68 6.32 -1.93 4.44
N ARG A 69 5.27 -1.53 3.71
CA ARG A 69 3.96 -2.21 3.74
C ARG A 69 4.05 -3.70 3.42
N LYS A 70 4.93 -4.08 2.51
CA LYS A 70 5.13 -5.49 2.14
C LYS A 70 5.84 -6.33 3.20
N SER A 71 6.48 -5.72 4.20
CA SER A 71 7.24 -6.45 5.23
C SER A 71 6.37 -7.34 6.11
N ASP A 72 5.10 -6.98 6.29
CA ASP A 72 4.09 -7.75 7.02
C ASP A 72 2.84 -8.05 6.16
N ASP A 73 3.03 -8.11 4.83
CA ASP A 73 1.96 -8.34 3.85
C ASP A 73 0.77 -7.38 4.00
N TYR A 74 1.07 -6.08 4.11
CA TYR A 74 0.10 -4.99 4.28
C TYR A 74 -0.69 -5.06 5.60
N GLY A 75 -0.14 -5.72 6.62
CA GLY A 75 -0.66 -5.77 7.99
C GLY A 75 -0.54 -4.44 8.76
N ILE A 76 -0.95 -4.42 10.03
CA ILE A 76 -0.94 -3.18 10.84
C ILE A 76 0.46 -2.79 11.32
N THR A 77 1.36 -3.76 11.49
CA THR A 77 2.70 -3.54 12.07
C THR A 77 3.51 -2.60 11.20
N SER A 78 3.53 -2.81 9.89
CA SER A 78 4.28 -1.95 8.97
C SER A 78 3.73 -0.54 8.87
N LEU A 79 2.44 -0.31 9.16
CA LEU A 79 1.87 1.04 9.28
C LEU A 79 2.31 1.73 10.57
N GLN A 80 2.31 0.99 11.69
CA GLN A 80 2.73 1.53 12.99
C GLN A 80 4.22 1.88 13.01
N GLU A 81 5.04 1.07 12.35
CA GLU A 81 6.48 1.30 12.24
C GLU A 81 6.85 2.31 11.16
N MET A 82 5.93 2.66 10.24
CA MET A 82 6.20 3.62 9.18
C MET A 82 6.41 5.02 9.78
N PRO A 83 7.54 5.69 9.47
CA PRO A 83 7.78 7.03 9.97
C PRO A 83 6.72 8.02 9.51
N GLU A 84 6.34 8.95 10.40
CA GLU A 84 5.16 9.81 10.23
C GLU A 84 5.10 10.59 8.90
N PRO A 85 6.18 11.23 8.40
CA PRO A 85 6.14 11.92 7.11
C PRO A 85 5.87 10.98 5.94
N LEU A 86 6.43 9.77 5.97
CA LEU A 86 6.23 8.76 4.94
C LEU A 86 4.84 8.12 5.04
N LYS A 87 4.33 7.94 6.26
CA LYS A 87 2.97 7.43 6.51
C LYS A 87 1.91 8.41 6.04
N THR A 88 2.11 9.70 6.29
CA THR A 88 1.26 10.78 5.75
C THR A 88 1.26 10.74 4.22
N PHE A 89 2.44 10.67 3.58
CA PHE A 89 2.55 10.50 2.13
C PHE A 89 1.79 9.25 1.63
N TYR A 90 1.95 8.11 2.30
CA TYR A 90 1.29 6.85 1.93
C TYR A 90 -0.23 6.96 1.91
N PHE A 91 -0.84 7.55 2.96
CA PHE A 91 -2.30 7.70 3.00
C PHE A 91 -2.83 8.63 1.91
N ILE A 92 -2.11 9.72 1.61
CA ILE A 92 -2.49 10.65 0.55
C ILE A 92 -2.34 9.99 -0.84
N ASP A 93 -1.24 9.27 -1.09
CA ASP A 93 -1.03 8.51 -2.31
C ASP A 93 -2.12 7.44 -2.53
N CYS A 94 -2.53 6.76 -1.46
CA CYS A 94 -3.67 5.83 -1.50
C CYS A 94 -4.97 6.55 -1.85
N LEU A 95 -5.29 7.67 -1.19
CA LEU A 95 -6.48 8.45 -1.50
C LEU A 95 -6.51 8.88 -2.97
N GLU A 96 -5.44 9.50 -3.46
CA GLU A 96 -5.36 9.96 -4.84
C GLU A 96 -5.53 8.81 -5.83
N LYS A 97 -4.90 7.66 -5.59
CA LYS A 97 -5.01 6.50 -6.48
C LYS A 97 -6.42 5.95 -6.54
N GLU A 98 -7.06 5.77 -5.39
CA GLU A 98 -8.40 5.18 -5.36
C GLU A 98 -9.43 6.13 -5.96
N VAL A 99 -9.40 7.40 -5.57
CA VAL A 99 -10.37 8.39 -6.05
C VAL A 99 -10.18 8.67 -7.55
N ASN A 100 -8.94 8.79 -8.05
CA ASN A 100 -8.73 8.96 -9.49
C ASN A 100 -9.07 7.71 -10.32
N ASN A 101 -9.01 6.51 -9.74
CA ASN A 101 -9.35 5.27 -10.43
C ASN A 101 -10.86 4.99 -10.45
N GLY A 102 -11.58 5.27 -9.36
CA GLY A 102 -12.99 4.90 -9.23
C GLY A 102 -13.79 5.72 -8.22
N GLY A 103 -13.31 6.91 -7.84
CA GLY A 103 -13.99 7.82 -6.92
C GLY A 103 -13.92 7.40 -5.45
N PHE A 104 -14.59 8.17 -4.60
CA PHE A 104 -14.65 7.92 -3.16
C PHE A 104 -15.30 6.57 -2.82
N LEU A 105 -16.25 6.08 -3.63
CA LEU A 105 -16.80 4.74 -3.42
C LEU A 105 -15.75 3.64 -3.55
N GLN A 106 -14.84 3.76 -4.53
CA GLN A 106 -13.73 2.80 -4.64
C GLN A 106 -12.77 2.92 -3.45
N PHE A 107 -12.46 4.14 -3.00
CA PHE A 107 -11.66 4.35 -1.79
C PHE A 107 -12.27 3.65 -0.56
N PHE A 108 -13.57 3.78 -0.32
CA PHE A 108 -14.22 3.16 0.83
C PHE A 108 -14.41 1.65 0.70
N THR A 109 -14.59 1.16 -0.52
CA THR A 109 -14.78 -0.27 -0.80
C THR A 109 -13.47 -1.04 -0.67
N ASN A 110 -12.37 -0.47 -1.14
CA ASN A 110 -11.06 -1.08 -1.07
C ASN A 110 -10.52 -1.08 0.35
N SER A 111 -9.49 -1.91 0.58
CA SER A 111 -8.85 -2.04 1.90
C SER A 111 -8.30 -0.73 2.49
N THR A 112 -8.13 0.30 1.65
CA THR A 112 -7.75 1.68 1.99
C THR A 112 -8.82 2.40 2.80
N GLY A 113 -10.11 2.10 2.60
CA GLY A 113 -11.23 2.69 3.33
C GLY A 113 -11.19 2.43 4.84
N ARG A 114 -10.49 1.38 5.28
CA ARG A 114 -10.24 1.10 6.70
C ARG A 114 -9.41 2.19 7.40
N TYR A 115 -8.69 3.01 6.63
CA TYR A 115 -7.82 4.08 7.13
C TYR A 115 -8.40 5.46 6.86
N THR A 116 -9.73 5.59 6.86
CA THR A 116 -10.42 6.86 6.56
C THR A 116 -10.03 7.96 7.56
N GLU A 117 -9.96 7.64 8.85
CA GLU A 117 -9.60 8.61 9.90
C GLU A 117 -8.15 9.07 9.75
N GLU A 118 -7.22 8.13 9.53
CA GLU A 118 -5.81 8.44 9.31
C GLU A 118 -5.58 9.24 8.03
N THR A 119 -6.41 9.01 7.00
CA THR A 119 -6.40 9.79 5.76
C THR A 119 -6.87 11.23 6.01
N ILE A 120 -7.94 11.42 6.80
CA ILE A 120 -8.42 12.76 7.22
C ILE A 120 -7.34 13.50 8.01
N ASP A 121 -6.68 12.81 8.94
CA ASP A 121 -5.58 13.39 9.72
C ASP A 121 -4.38 13.74 8.85
N SER A 122 -4.08 12.92 7.84
CA SER A 122 -3.01 13.17 6.87
C SER A 122 -3.31 14.40 6.00
N LEU A 123 -4.55 14.54 5.52
CA LEU A 123 -5.00 15.74 4.80
C LEU A 123 -4.86 17.00 5.66
N ALA A 124 -5.19 16.91 6.96
CA ALA A 124 -5.00 18.01 7.89
C ALA A 124 -3.52 18.39 8.07
N LYS A 125 -2.62 17.40 8.16
CA LYS A 125 -1.17 17.63 8.31
C LYS A 125 -0.55 18.35 7.11
N ILE A 126 -1.00 18.02 5.90
CA ILE A 126 -0.49 18.65 4.66
C ILE A 126 -1.21 19.96 4.31
N GLY A 127 -2.17 20.40 5.13
CA GLY A 127 -2.94 21.62 4.90
C GLY A 127 -3.95 21.54 3.74
N ALA A 128 -4.39 20.34 3.36
CA ALA A 128 -5.36 20.12 2.29
C ALA A 128 -6.81 20.20 2.82
N ASP A 129 -7.20 21.40 3.26
CA ASP A 129 -8.48 21.64 3.92
C ASP A 129 -9.69 21.38 3.01
N PHE A 130 -9.57 21.67 1.71
CA PHE A 130 -10.66 21.42 0.76
C PHE A 130 -10.87 19.91 0.59
N ASN A 131 -9.83 19.14 0.29
CA ASN A 131 -9.94 17.68 0.15
C ASN A 131 -10.33 16.99 1.46
N LYS A 132 -9.87 17.51 2.61
CA LYS A 132 -10.37 17.09 3.93
C LYS A 132 -11.87 17.29 4.06
N SER A 133 -12.41 18.42 3.62
CA SER A 133 -13.85 18.67 3.65
C SER A 133 -14.64 17.72 2.73
N LEU A 134 -14.05 17.32 1.60
CA LEU A 134 -14.67 16.38 0.65
C LEU A 134 -14.79 14.98 1.23
N ILE A 135 -13.71 14.41 1.78
CA ILE A 135 -13.78 13.07 2.40
C ILE A 135 -14.72 13.06 3.61
N LEU A 136 -14.75 14.13 4.42
CA LEU A 136 -15.71 14.26 5.53
C LEU A 136 -17.16 14.32 5.03
N SER A 137 -17.39 15.00 3.90
CA SER A 137 -18.71 15.03 3.26
C SER A 137 -19.09 13.66 2.70
N ALA A 138 -18.10 12.93 2.17
CA ALA A 138 -18.30 11.59 1.67
C ALA A 138 -18.67 10.58 2.78
N VAL A 139 -18.01 10.67 3.93
CA VAL A 139 -18.38 9.91 5.14
C VAL A 139 -19.82 10.19 5.57
N LYS A 140 -20.23 11.48 5.60
CA LYS A 140 -21.62 11.83 5.94
C LYS A 140 -22.66 11.27 4.98
N ILE A 141 -22.31 11.15 3.69
CA ILE A 141 -23.20 10.54 2.70
C ILE A 141 -23.30 9.03 2.95
N LEU A 142 -22.21 8.33 3.27
CA LEU A 142 -22.27 6.93 3.68
C LEU A 142 -23.18 6.74 4.90
N GLU A 143 -23.00 7.56 5.95
CA GLU A 143 -23.84 7.53 7.15
C GLU A 143 -25.32 7.77 6.83
N LYS A 144 -25.62 8.76 5.99
CA LYS A 144 -26.99 9.06 5.52
C LYS A 144 -27.65 7.84 4.85
N HIS A 145 -26.88 7.06 4.11
CA HIS A 145 -27.34 5.86 3.41
C HIS A 145 -27.22 4.58 4.24
N ASN A 146 -26.81 4.67 5.51
CA ASN A 146 -26.55 3.54 6.42
C ASN A 146 -25.53 2.54 5.85
N VAL A 147 -24.50 3.07 5.17
CA VAL A 147 -23.38 2.31 4.62
C VAL A 147 -22.12 2.63 5.41
N SER A 148 -21.25 1.66 5.57
CA SER A 148 -19.89 1.83 6.12
C SER A 148 -18.84 1.22 5.18
N PRO A 149 -17.56 1.64 5.27
CA PRO A 149 -16.47 0.97 4.54
C PRO A 149 -16.42 -0.54 4.79
N GLU A 150 -16.69 -0.97 6.03
CA GLU A 150 -16.78 -2.39 6.38
C GLU A 150 -17.92 -3.09 5.62
N SER A 151 -19.11 -2.49 5.55
CA SER A 151 -20.23 -3.07 4.81
C SER A 151 -19.95 -3.18 3.31
N LEU A 152 -19.24 -2.20 2.72
CA LEU A 152 -18.86 -2.20 1.31
C LEU A 152 -17.82 -3.28 1.02
N GLY A 153 -16.80 -3.40 1.88
CA GLY A 153 -15.81 -4.47 1.79
C GLY A 153 -16.44 -5.86 1.90
N ASN A 154 -17.36 -6.04 2.85
CA ASN A 154 -18.10 -7.31 2.99
C ASN A 154 -18.95 -7.65 1.75
N GLN A 155 -19.51 -6.65 1.06
CA GLN A 155 -20.21 -6.88 -0.21
C GLN A 155 -19.25 -7.40 -1.28
N LEU A 156 -18.03 -6.85 -1.35
CA LEU A 156 -17.01 -7.30 -2.30
C LEU A 156 -16.55 -8.73 -1.98
N ASP A 157 -16.38 -9.06 -0.70
CA ASP A 157 -15.94 -10.37 -0.23
C ASP A 157 -16.98 -11.49 -0.46
N ASN A 158 -18.24 -11.14 -0.76
CA ASN A 158 -19.29 -12.12 -1.09
C ASN A 158 -19.23 -12.62 -2.54
N HIS A 159 -18.37 -12.04 -3.38
CA HIS A 159 -18.17 -12.49 -4.76
C HIS A 159 -17.13 -13.61 -4.84
N ASP A 160 -17.29 -14.50 -5.82
CA ASP A 160 -16.38 -15.62 -6.03
C ASP A 160 -15.05 -15.15 -6.63
N LEU A 161 -13.94 -15.82 -6.27
CA LEU A 161 -12.66 -15.57 -6.90
C LEU A 161 -12.75 -15.81 -8.42
N HIS A 162 -12.36 -14.81 -9.21
CA HIS A 162 -12.46 -14.77 -10.68
C HIS A 162 -13.86 -14.49 -11.25
N GLU A 163 -14.83 -14.14 -10.41
CA GLU A 163 -16.11 -13.60 -10.88
C GLU A 163 -15.92 -12.27 -11.61
N ILE A 164 -16.71 -12.04 -12.67
CA ILE A 164 -16.77 -10.77 -13.38
C ILE A 164 -18.16 -10.18 -13.13
N PHE A 165 -18.21 -9.03 -12.47
CA PHE A 165 -19.43 -8.28 -12.21
C PHE A 165 -19.22 -6.78 -12.47
N PRO A 166 -20.26 -6.03 -12.87
CA PRO A 166 -20.19 -4.57 -12.94
C PRO A 166 -20.10 -3.95 -11.55
N ILE A 167 -19.14 -3.04 -11.33
CA ILE A 167 -18.95 -2.41 -10.00
C ILE A 167 -20.18 -1.66 -9.48
N GLY A 168 -21.04 -1.14 -10.37
CA GLY A 168 -22.31 -0.51 -9.97
C GLY A 168 -23.30 -1.47 -9.30
N GLU A 169 -23.19 -2.77 -9.56
CA GLU A 169 -24.00 -3.81 -8.92
C GLU A 169 -23.57 -4.08 -7.47
N LEU A 170 -22.39 -3.61 -7.07
CA LEU A 170 -21.93 -3.71 -5.68
C LEU A 170 -22.77 -2.83 -4.76
N TYR A 171 -23.04 -1.59 -5.18
CA TYR A 171 -23.65 -0.57 -4.31
C TYR A 171 -25.17 -0.66 -4.27
N GLN A 172 -25.82 -1.00 -5.39
CA GLN A 172 -27.28 -1.12 -5.56
C GLN A 172 -28.10 0.04 -4.96
N ASN A 173 -27.50 1.23 -4.87
CA ASN A 173 -28.10 2.42 -4.29
C ASN A 173 -27.77 3.63 -5.19
N GLU A 174 -28.68 3.92 -6.11
CA GLU A 174 -28.51 5.00 -7.10
C GLU A 174 -28.37 6.37 -6.43
N ALA A 175 -29.09 6.61 -5.32
CA ALA A 175 -29.00 7.87 -4.60
C ALA A 175 -27.61 8.06 -3.97
N LEU A 176 -27.06 7.02 -3.33
CA LEU A 176 -25.69 7.02 -2.81
C LEU A 176 -24.67 7.29 -3.93
N MET A 177 -24.77 6.55 -5.04
CA MET A 177 -23.84 6.70 -6.17
C MET A 177 -23.88 8.10 -6.76
N ASN A 178 -25.07 8.68 -6.95
CA ASN A 178 -25.21 10.03 -7.48
C ASN A 178 -24.65 11.09 -6.52
N GLU A 179 -24.91 10.97 -5.21
CA GLU A 179 -24.35 11.90 -4.21
C GLU A 179 -22.82 11.79 -4.12
N MET A 180 -22.27 10.58 -4.16
CA MET A 180 -20.82 10.36 -4.23
C MET A 180 -20.18 10.95 -5.48
N TYR A 181 -20.83 10.78 -6.63
CA TYR A 181 -20.34 11.32 -7.89
C TYR A 181 -20.24 12.86 -7.88
N GLU A 182 -21.12 13.56 -7.16
CA GLU A 182 -20.99 15.01 -6.96
C GLU A 182 -19.77 15.39 -6.12
N ILE A 183 -19.35 14.56 -5.17
CA ILE A 183 -18.11 14.76 -4.40
C ILE A 183 -16.89 14.46 -5.27
N ASP A 184 -16.90 13.37 -6.04
CA ASP A 184 -15.81 13.01 -6.96
C ASP A 184 -15.53 14.15 -7.95
N LYS A 185 -16.58 14.74 -8.53
CA LYS A 185 -16.45 15.89 -9.43
C LYS A 185 -15.81 17.12 -8.76
N GLN A 186 -16.00 17.30 -7.46
CA GLN A 186 -15.35 18.37 -6.71
C GLN A 186 -13.88 18.05 -6.46
N PHE A 187 -13.56 16.79 -6.13
CA PHE A 187 -12.18 16.31 -5.99
C PHE A 187 -11.38 16.54 -7.28
N TYR A 188 -11.93 16.16 -8.44
CA TYR A 188 -11.25 16.34 -9.74
C TYR A 188 -11.05 17.80 -10.16
N LYS A 189 -11.76 18.74 -9.52
CA LYS A 189 -11.64 20.19 -9.75
C LYS A 189 -10.82 20.90 -8.68
N SER A 190 -10.35 20.15 -7.68
CA SER A 190 -9.51 20.69 -6.61
C SER A 190 -8.23 21.31 -7.18
N ASP A 191 -7.92 22.54 -6.76
CA ASP A 191 -6.63 23.19 -7.03
C ASP A 191 -5.57 22.83 -5.96
N GLU A 192 -5.92 22.04 -4.94
CA GLU A 192 -4.96 21.46 -4.00
C GLU A 192 -4.24 20.29 -4.68
N TYR A 193 -2.98 20.50 -5.07
CA TYR A 193 -2.11 19.46 -5.58
C TYR A 193 -1.60 18.58 -4.42
N LEU A 194 -2.37 17.55 -4.07
CA LEU A 194 -2.12 16.69 -2.91
C LEU A 194 -0.72 16.07 -2.90
N TRP A 195 -0.22 15.58 -4.04
CA TRP A 195 1.15 15.09 -4.17
C TRP A 195 2.20 16.15 -3.79
N LYS A 196 1.97 17.42 -4.15
CA LYS A 196 2.89 18.53 -3.90
C LYS A 196 2.87 18.94 -2.43
N LEU A 197 1.68 19.06 -1.85
CA LEU A 197 1.49 19.32 -0.43
C LEU A 197 2.12 18.21 0.42
N SER A 198 1.95 16.95 0.01
CA SER A 198 2.58 15.80 0.68
C SER A 198 4.10 15.82 0.59
N LEU A 199 4.64 16.22 -0.57
CA LEU A 199 6.09 16.36 -0.74
C LEU A 199 6.64 17.49 0.14
N THR A 200 6.00 18.65 0.16
CA THR A 200 6.37 19.78 1.03
C THR A 200 6.34 19.37 2.50
N TYR A 201 5.27 18.72 2.95
CA TYR A 201 5.17 18.21 4.32
C TYR A 201 6.29 17.21 4.63
N PHE A 202 6.60 16.30 3.70
CA PHE A 202 7.71 15.37 3.88
C PHE A 202 9.05 16.10 4.03
N GLU A 203 9.32 17.09 3.18
CA GLU A 203 10.56 17.87 3.20
C GLU A 203 10.74 18.65 4.51
N GLU A 204 9.67 19.26 5.02
CA GLU A 204 9.66 20.01 6.28
C GLU A 204 9.85 19.12 7.52
N ASN A 205 9.56 17.81 7.41
CA ASN A 205 9.51 16.90 8.56
C ASN A 205 10.48 15.70 8.46
N ASN A 206 11.39 15.67 7.49
CA ASN A 206 12.31 14.53 7.29
C ASN A 206 13.64 14.62 8.06
N GLN A 207 13.92 15.69 8.80
CA GLN A 207 15.26 15.90 9.36
C GLN A 207 15.71 14.76 10.28
N ASP A 208 14.81 14.28 11.16
CA ASP A 208 15.07 13.17 12.08
C ASP A 208 14.75 11.79 11.46
N LEU A 209 14.29 11.77 10.20
CA LEU A 209 13.93 10.55 9.49
C LEU A 209 15.18 9.82 8.99
N TRP A 210 16.15 10.54 8.44
CA TRP A 210 17.31 9.94 7.78
C TRP A 210 18.10 8.99 8.68
N PRO A 211 18.46 9.36 9.93
CA PRO A 211 19.18 8.45 10.81
C PRO A 211 18.36 7.20 11.16
N LYS A 212 17.05 7.35 11.36
CA LYS A 212 16.13 6.23 11.66
C LYS A 212 16.04 5.26 10.49
N LEU A 213 15.96 5.78 9.26
CA LEU A 213 15.93 4.94 8.06
C LEU A 213 17.24 4.17 7.87
N GLU A 214 18.36 4.82 8.16
CA GLU A 214 19.68 4.18 8.11
C GLU A 214 19.87 3.12 9.19
N GLU A 215 19.24 3.26 10.37
CA GLU A 215 19.29 2.25 11.43
C GLU A 215 18.36 1.07 11.14
N GLN A 216 17.10 1.37 10.82
CA GLN A 216 16.03 0.37 10.73
C GLN A 216 16.02 -0.38 9.38
N TYR A 217 16.44 0.26 8.30
CA TYR A 217 16.33 -0.30 6.94
C TYR A 217 17.70 -0.42 6.24
N ARG A 218 18.79 -0.49 7.01
CA ARG A 218 20.13 -0.80 6.51
C ARG A 218 20.17 -2.24 5.98
N ASN A 219 19.87 -2.41 4.69
CA ASN A 219 20.19 -3.58 3.85
C ASN A 219 19.95 -3.24 2.36
#